data_AF-A0A553PYY4-F1
#
_entry.id   AF-A0A553PYY4-F1
#
_cell.length_a   1.000
_cell.length_b   1.000
_cell.length_c   1.000
_cell.angle_alpha   90.00
_cell.angle_beta   90.00
_cell.angle_gamma   90.00
#
_symmetry.space_group_name_H-M   'P 1'
#
loop_
_entity.id
_entity.type
_entity.pdbx_description
1 polymer ?
#
loop_
_entity_poly.entity_id
_entity_poly.type
_entity_poly.pdbx_seq_one_letter_code
_entity_poly.pdbx_strand_id
1 'polypeptide(L)'
;DSPQEAVITRDIHRTFPAHDYFKDTGGDGQDSLYKICKAYSVYDEEIGYCQGQSFLAAVLLLHEAQELSGILMTLAVYLQEPIEPGTHTLSA
;
A
#
# COMPACT_ATOMS: atom_id res chain seq x y z
N ASP A 1 4.78 -14.86 -2.96
CA ASP A 1 3.39 -14.82 -2.47
C ASP A 1 3.36 -14.35 -1.04
N SER A 2 2.40 -13.49 -0.69
CA SER A 2 2.26 -12.94 0.66
C SER A 2 1.34 -13.85 1.49
N PRO A 3 1.73 -14.29 2.70
CA PRO A 3 0.86 -15.12 3.54
C PRO A 3 -0.43 -14.39 3.97
N GLN A 4 -0.52 -13.08 3.75
CA GLN A 4 -1.66 -12.24 4.09
C GLN A 4 -2.65 -12.02 2.94
N GLU A 5 -2.46 -12.64 1.77
CA GLU A 5 -3.34 -12.45 0.60
C GLU A 5 -4.83 -12.68 0.90
N ALA A 6 -5.16 -13.73 1.66
CA ALA A 6 -6.54 -14.01 2.06
C ALA A 6 -7.13 -12.90 2.96
N VAL A 7 -6.31 -12.29 3.82
CA VAL A 7 -6.73 -11.20 4.72
C VAL A 7 -6.93 -9.92 3.92
N ILE A 8 -6.01 -9.62 3.00
CA ILE A 8 -6.07 -8.47 2.09
C ILE A 8 -7.33 -8.54 1.23
N THR A 9 -7.60 -9.67 0.57
CA THR A 9 -8.79 -9.83 -0.28
C THR A 9 -10.08 -9.66 0.51
N ARG A 10 -10.16 -10.25 1.72
CA ARG A 10 -11.33 -10.08 2.60
C ARG A 10 -11.55 -8.62 2.98
N ASP A 11 -10.48 -7.88 3.24
CA ASP A 11 -10.54 -6.47 3.61
C ASP A 11 -10.96 -5.58 2.44
N ILE A 12 -10.47 -5.84 1.24
CA ILE A 12 -10.87 -5.12 0.02
C ILE A 12 -12.36 -5.24 -0.23
N HIS A 13 -12.94 -6.44 -0.12
CA HIS A 13 -14.38 -6.65 -0.33
C HIS A 13 -15.27 -5.84 0.62
N ARG A 14 -14.75 -5.43 1.78
CA ARG A 14 -15.49 -4.62 2.76
C ARG A 14 -15.07 -3.15 2.80
N THR A 15 -14.09 -2.74 1.99
CA THR A 15 -13.61 -1.36 1.93
C THR A 15 -14.42 -0.53 0.95
N PHE A 16 -15.21 0.40 1.49
CA PHE A 16 -16.10 1.30 0.74
C PHE A 16 -16.92 0.61 -0.37
N PRO A 17 -17.65 -0.48 -0.06
CA PRO A 17 -18.29 -1.32 -1.08
C PRO A 17 -19.41 -0.61 -1.86
N ALA A 18 -19.93 0.51 -1.35
CA ALA A 18 -20.94 1.33 -2.02
C ALA A 18 -20.35 2.49 -2.83
N HIS A 19 -19.02 2.70 -2.80
CA HIS A 19 -18.37 3.77 -3.53
C HIS A 19 -18.18 3.37 -5.00
N ASP A 20 -18.49 4.26 -5.93
CA ASP A 20 -18.50 3.95 -7.37
C ASP A 20 -17.19 3.36 -7.90
N TYR A 21 -16.06 3.76 -7.32
CA TYR A 21 -14.73 3.27 -7.69
C TYR A 21 -14.38 1.87 -7.12
N PHE A 22 -15.01 1.45 -6.02
CA PHE A 22 -14.70 0.18 -5.33
C PHE A 22 -15.85 -0.84 -5.36
N LYS A 23 -17.03 -0.46 -5.86
CA LYS A 23 -18.24 -1.30 -5.86
C LYS A 23 -18.11 -2.55 -6.74
N ASP A 24 -17.33 -2.47 -7.81
CA ASP A 24 -17.20 -3.57 -8.77
C ASP A 24 -16.17 -4.59 -8.27
N THR A 25 -16.62 -5.82 -8.02
CA THR A 25 -15.73 -6.92 -7.65
C THR A 25 -14.74 -7.20 -8.77
N GLY A 26 -13.45 -7.10 -8.48
CA GLY A 26 -12.40 -7.22 -9.50
C GLY A 26 -12.29 -6.03 -10.44
N GLY A 27 -12.97 -4.91 -10.14
CA GLY A 27 -12.77 -3.65 -10.85
C GLY A 27 -11.45 -2.97 -10.47
N ASP A 28 -11.10 -1.92 -11.22
CA ASP A 28 -9.80 -1.23 -11.12
C ASP A 28 -9.48 -0.73 -9.71
N GLY A 29 -10.48 -0.26 -8.96
CA GLY A 29 -10.26 0.21 -7.59
C GLY A 29 -9.91 -0.90 -6.61
N GLN A 30 -10.55 -2.07 -6.72
CA GLN A 30 -10.23 -3.22 -5.88
C GLN A 30 -8.86 -3.80 -6.25
N ASP A 31 -8.51 -3.85 -7.54
CA ASP A 31 -7.19 -4.29 -8.01
C ASP A 31 -6.08 -3.34 -7.53
N SER A 32 -6.31 -2.03 -7.59
CA SER A 32 -5.34 -1.04 -7.10
C SER A 32 -5.13 -1.16 -5.59
N LEU A 33 -6.18 -1.37 -4.81
CA LEU A 33 -6.06 -1.67 -3.38
C LEU A 33 -5.28 -2.94 -3.10
N TYR A 34 -5.55 -4.01 -3.86
CA TYR A 34 -4.84 -5.27 -3.73
C TYR A 34 -3.34 -5.09 -3.96
N LYS A 35 -2.95 -4.37 -5.01
CA LYS A 35 -1.54 -4.10 -5.32
C LYS A 35 -0.85 -3.33 -4.20
N ILE A 36 -1.46 -2.26 -3.68
CA ILE A 36 -0.90 -1.44 -2.59
C ILE A 36 -0.76 -2.26 -1.31
N CYS A 37 -1.82 -2.95 -0.89
CA CYS A 37 -1.82 -3.73 0.34
C CYS A 37 -0.86 -4.93 0.27
N LYS A 38 -0.77 -5.59 -0.90
CA LYS A 38 0.18 -6.68 -1.13
C LYS A 38 1.62 -6.17 -1.12
N ALA A 39 1.91 -5.07 -1.81
CA ALA A 39 3.24 -4.46 -1.82
C ALA A 39 3.70 -4.10 -0.40
N TYR A 40 2.83 -3.47 0.40
CA TYR A 40 3.13 -3.16 1.80
C TYR A 40 3.39 -4.42 2.64
N SER A 41 2.59 -5.48 2.45
CA SER A 41 2.75 -6.73 3.22
C SER A 41 4.08 -7.45 3.00
N VAL A 42 4.70 -7.26 1.83
CA VAL A 42 6.01 -7.82 1.50
C VAL A 42 7.13 -6.86 1.86
N TYR A 43 6.85 -5.56 1.88
CA TYR A 43 7.82 -4.53 2.25
C TYR A 43 8.19 -4.58 3.75
N ASP A 44 7.18 -4.64 4.63
CA ASP A 44 7.38 -4.76 6.06
C ASP A 44 7.08 -6.20 6.47
N GLU A 45 8.06 -7.10 6.37
CA GLU A 45 7.86 -8.52 6.72
C GLU A 45 7.66 -8.75 8.22
N GLU A 46 8.08 -7.80 9.08
CA GLU A 46 7.93 -7.89 10.53
C GLU A 46 6.48 -7.62 10.96
N ILE A 47 5.85 -6.58 10.40
CA ILE A 47 4.46 -6.21 10.70
C ILE A 47 3.48 -6.86 9.71
N GLY A 48 3.82 -6.85 8.42
CA GLY A 48 2.97 -7.30 7.33
C GLY A 48 1.75 -6.41 7.11
N TYR A 49 0.72 -7.00 6.50
CA TYR A 49 -0.57 -6.32 6.33
C TYR A 49 -1.37 -6.31 7.64
N CYS A 50 -1.70 -5.11 8.15
CA CYS A 50 -2.60 -4.95 9.28
C CYS A 50 -4.07 -4.97 8.84
N GLN A 51 -4.93 -5.66 9.60
CA GLN A 51 -6.37 -5.68 9.30
C GLN A 51 -6.98 -4.27 9.35
N GLY A 52 -7.71 -3.89 8.30
CA GLY A 52 -8.33 -2.57 8.13
C GLY A 52 -7.46 -1.56 7.37
N GLN A 53 -6.20 -1.89 7.06
CA GLN A 53 -5.28 -1.00 6.34
C GLN A 53 -5.75 -0.67 4.91
N SER A 54 -6.57 -1.53 4.30
CA SER A 54 -7.24 -1.27 3.03
C SER A 54 -8.08 0.01 3.04
N PHE A 55 -8.71 0.38 4.15
CA PHE A 55 -9.50 1.62 4.26
C PHE A 55 -8.63 2.86 4.16
N LEU A 56 -7.46 2.85 4.80
CA LEU A 56 -6.51 3.95 4.71
C LEU A 56 -5.98 4.08 3.28
N ALA A 57 -5.58 2.96 2.67
CA ALA A 57 -5.14 2.93 1.28
C ALA A 57 -6.24 3.46 0.34
N ALA A 58 -7.50 3.11 0.58
CA ALA A 58 -8.62 3.57 -0.22
C ALA A 58 -8.90 5.07 -0.08
N VAL A 59 -8.82 5.64 1.13
CA VAL A 59 -8.94 7.10 1.32
C VAL A 59 -7.84 7.84 0.55
N LEU A 60 -6.60 7.35 0.61
CA LEU A 60 -5.48 7.93 -0.12
C LEU A 60 -5.67 7.86 -1.64
N LEU A 61 -6.28 6.77 -2.10
CA LEU A 61 -6.53 6.53 -3.51
C LEU A 61 -7.70 7.37 -4.06
N LEU A 62 -8.76 7.56 -3.28
CA LEU A 62 -9.92 8.40 -3.65
C LEU A 62 -9.62 9.89 -3.73
N HIS A 63 -8.59 10.37 -3.02
CA HIS A 63 -8.29 11.79 -2.98
C HIS A 63 -7.55 12.33 -4.22
N GLU A 64 -7.55 11.60 -5.35
CA GLU A 64 -6.98 12.06 -6.64
C GLU A 64 -5.58 12.66 -6.49
N ALA A 65 -4.80 12.09 -5.58
CA ALA A 65 -3.41 12.43 -5.47
C ALA A 65 -2.65 11.39 -6.30
N GLN A 66 -2.69 11.53 -7.62
CA GLN A 66 -1.71 10.84 -8.47
C GLN A 66 -0.28 11.11 -7.95
N GLU A 67 -0.06 12.28 -7.33
CA GLU A 67 1.17 12.59 -6.60
C GLU A 67 1.27 11.95 -5.20
N LEU A 68 0.22 11.79 -4.37
CA LEU A 68 0.36 11.16 -3.03
C LEU A 68 0.22 9.63 -3.02
N SER A 69 -0.59 9.03 -3.89
CA SER A 69 -0.50 7.57 -4.14
C SER A 69 0.84 7.26 -4.81
N GLY A 70 1.31 8.17 -5.66
CA GLY A 70 2.67 8.27 -6.14
C GLY A 70 3.67 8.38 -4.99
N ILE A 71 3.46 9.19 -3.95
CA ILE A 71 4.35 9.31 -2.78
C ILE A 71 4.28 8.09 -1.87
N LEU A 72 3.16 7.39 -1.72
CA LEU A 72 3.12 6.15 -0.94
C LEU A 72 3.81 5.00 -1.68
N MET A 73 3.59 4.89 -3.00
CA MET A 73 4.35 3.98 -3.87
C MET A 73 5.81 4.40 -4.00
N THR A 74 6.11 5.69 -4.11
CA THR A 74 7.46 6.23 -4.16
C THR A 74 8.12 6.03 -2.84
N LEU A 75 7.51 6.26 -1.67
CA LEU A 75 8.08 5.90 -0.37
C LEU A 75 8.31 4.39 -0.29
N ALA A 76 7.34 3.56 -0.70
CA ALA A 76 7.54 2.11 -0.76
C ALA A 76 8.68 1.69 -1.70
N VAL A 77 8.97 2.44 -2.78
CA VAL A 77 10.07 2.22 -3.74
C VAL A 77 11.38 2.90 -3.31
N TYR A 78 11.35 4.07 -2.67
CA TYR A 78 12.49 4.86 -2.20
C TYR A 78 13.06 4.25 -0.92
N LEU A 79 12.24 3.52 -0.16
CA LEU A 79 12.67 2.67 0.93
C LEU A 79 13.19 1.29 0.44
N GLN A 80 13.17 1.00 -0.87
CA GLN A 80 13.93 -0.14 -1.45
C GLN A 80 15.40 0.20 -1.72
N GLU A 81 15.83 1.46 -1.56
CA GLU A 81 17.25 1.77 -1.49
C GLU A 81 17.72 1.51 -0.05
N PRO A 82 18.71 0.64 0.18
CA PRO A 82 19.29 0.49 1.50
C PRO A 82 19.89 1.83 1.92
N ILE A 83 19.35 2.43 2.98
CA ILE A 83 20.06 3.51 3.68
C ILE A 83 21.26 2.83 4.34
N GLU A 84 22.40 2.83 3.66
CA GLU A 84 23.69 2.50 4.24
C GLU A 84 23.85 3.33 5.53
N PRO A 85 24.01 2.68 6.70
CA PRO A 85 24.20 3.41 7.95
C PRO A 85 25.60 4.03 7.95
N GLY A 86 25.68 5.27 7.48
CA GLY A 86 26.73 6.23 7.85
C GLY A 86 27.92 6.33 6.90
N THR A 87 27.95 7.41 6.13
CA THR A 87 29.18 8.20 5.89
C THR A 87 28.82 9.67 5.71
N HIS A 88 28.42 10.33 6.80
CA HIS A 88 28.87 11.70 7.02
C HIS A 88 30.11 11.63 7.90
N THR A 89 31.21 11.16 7.31
CA THR A 89 32.52 11.57 7.77
C THR A 89 32.60 13.06 7.46
N LEU A 90 32.39 13.91 8.47
CA LEU A 90 32.85 15.28 8.42
C LEU A 90 34.38 15.21 8.35
N SER A 91 34.90 15.21 7.12
CA SER A 91 36.30 15.50 6.86
C SER A 91 36.43 16.96 6.48
N ALA A 92 37.30 17.64 7.23
CA ALA A 92 37.76 19.03 7.15
C ALA A 92 36.87 20.09 7.83
#